data_AF-A0A965MAM4-F1
#
_entry.id   AF-A0A965MAM4-F1
#
_cell.length_a   1.000
_cell.length_b   1.000
_cell.length_c   1.000
_cell.angle_alpha   90.00
_cell.angle_beta   90.00
_cell.angle_gamma   90.00
#
_symmetry.space_group_name_H-M   'P 1'
#
loop_
_entity.id
_entity.type
_entity.pdbx_description
1 polymer ?
#
loop_
_entity_poly.entity_id
_entity_poly.type
_entity_poly.pdbx_seq_one_letter_code
_entity_poly.pdbx_strand_id
1 'polypeptide(L)'
;MTMTRFRVCALLLAGLLISQAASAERIKDLMSVQGMRNNQLVGYGIVVGLDGTGDQTTQTPFTIQTITSMLSNLGVQLPPGTNPQLKNVAAVMVTATLPAYARPGQPIDVTVSSMGNAKSLRGGTLL
;
A
#
# COMPACT_ATOMS: atom_id res chain seq x y z
N MET A 1 34.59 68.23 -11.89
CA MET A 1 33.67 67.61 -10.90
C MET A 1 32.53 66.81 -11.55
N THR A 2 32.13 67.11 -12.81
CA THR A 2 31.09 66.39 -13.57
C THR A 2 31.53 65.03 -14.13
N MET A 3 32.77 64.89 -14.61
CA MET A 3 33.26 63.60 -15.18
C MET A 3 33.45 62.49 -14.14
N THR A 4 33.79 62.84 -12.89
CA THR A 4 33.92 61.85 -11.79
C THR A 4 32.56 61.25 -11.41
N ARG A 5 31.51 62.07 -11.40
CA ARG A 5 30.13 61.60 -11.15
C ARG A 5 29.63 60.69 -12.28
N PHE A 6 29.96 61.01 -13.53
CA PHE A 6 29.61 60.17 -14.68
C PHE A 6 30.29 58.79 -14.64
N ARG A 7 31.58 58.73 -14.28
CA ARG A 7 32.29 57.45 -14.10
C ARG A 7 31.73 56.61 -12.97
N VAL A 8 31.34 57.22 -11.86
CA VAL A 8 30.71 56.52 -10.73
C VAL A 8 29.34 55.97 -11.13
N CYS A 9 28.51 56.75 -11.85
CA CYS A 9 27.23 56.27 -12.36
C CYS A 9 27.40 55.12 -13.36
N ALA A 10 28.39 55.19 -14.25
CA ALA A 10 28.69 54.12 -15.21
C ALA A 10 29.15 52.83 -14.50
N LEU A 11 29.96 52.93 -13.44
CA LEU A 11 30.38 51.79 -12.63
C LEU A 11 29.21 51.16 -11.86
N LEU A 12 28.30 51.97 -11.31
CA LEU A 12 27.10 51.48 -10.64
C LEU A 12 26.16 50.76 -11.61
N LEU A 13 25.95 51.31 -12.80
CA LEU A 13 25.11 50.69 -13.83
C LEU A 13 25.71 49.39 -14.35
N ALA A 14 27.04 49.32 -14.52
CA ALA A 14 27.73 48.09 -14.87
C ALA A 14 27.57 47.02 -13.78
N GLY A 15 27.61 47.39 -12.50
CA GLY A 15 27.37 46.45 -11.39
C GLY A 15 25.96 45.86 -11.38
N LEU A 16 24.94 46.66 -11.73
CA LEU A 16 23.55 46.20 -11.85
C LEU A 16 23.35 45.21 -13.01
N LEU A 17 24.05 45.42 -14.13
CA LEU A 17 23.97 44.53 -15.31
C LEU A 17 24.63 43.17 -15.11
N ILE A 18 25.50 43.03 -14.09
CA ILE A 18 26.20 41.77 -13.76
C ILE A 18 25.43 40.96 -12.69
N SER A 19 24.36 41.52 -12.11
CA SER A 19 23.54 40.82 -11.12
C SER A 19 22.76 39.68 -11.78
N GLN A 20 23.30 38.46 -11.73
CA GLN A 20 22.61 37.26 -12.19
C GLN A 20 21.38 36.96 -11.32
N ALA A 21 20.32 36.47 -11.96
CA ALA A 21 19.12 36.02 -11.25
C ALA A 21 19.49 34.83 -10.35
N ALA A 22 19.25 34.97 -9.04
CA ALA A 22 19.46 33.88 -8.10
C ALA A 22 18.43 32.77 -8.37
N SER A 23 18.91 31.62 -8.83
CA SER A 23 18.09 30.41 -8.96
C SER A 23 17.95 29.76 -7.59
N ALA A 24 16.87 30.08 -6.88
CA ALA A 24 16.55 29.44 -5.61
C ALA A 24 15.78 28.14 -5.88
N GLU A 25 16.48 27.02 -5.82
CA GLU A 25 15.84 25.71 -5.81
C GLU A 25 15.24 25.44 -4.43
N ARG A 26 14.02 24.89 -4.37
CA ARG A 26 13.37 24.70 -3.08
C ARG A 26 14.06 23.55 -2.35
N ILE A 27 14.38 23.76 -1.07
CA ILE A 27 15.03 22.74 -0.23
C ILE A 27 14.27 21.40 -0.27
N LYS A 28 12.93 21.42 -0.37
CA LYS A 28 12.08 20.23 -0.47
C LYS A 28 12.29 19.39 -1.75
N ASP A 29 12.85 19.98 -2.80
CA ASP A 29 13.12 19.33 -4.08
C ASP A 29 14.53 18.69 -4.08
N LEU A 30 15.39 19.11 -3.13
CA LEU A 30 16.77 18.65 -2.96
C LEU A 30 16.97 17.64 -1.82
N MET A 31 15.95 17.43 -0.99
CA MET A 31 16.05 16.57 0.20
C MET A 31 14.92 15.55 0.28
N SER A 32 15.27 14.30 0.59
CA SER A 32 14.31 13.29 1.04
C SER A 32 14.31 13.24 2.56
N VAL A 33 13.12 13.12 3.17
CA VAL A 33 13.00 12.99 4.62
C VAL A 33 13.48 11.59 5.02
N GLN A 34 14.51 11.54 5.87
CA GLN A 34 15.03 10.29 6.42
C GLN A 34 13.92 9.57 7.20
N GLY A 35 13.63 8.30 6.87
CA GLY A 35 12.54 7.53 7.50
C GLY A 35 11.28 7.35 6.64
N MET A 36 11.28 7.82 5.38
CA MET A 36 10.27 7.47 4.36
C MET A 36 10.40 6.00 3.94
N ARG A 37 10.09 5.07 4.85
CA ARG A 37 10.02 3.63 4.56
C ARG A 37 8.57 3.22 4.45
N ASN A 38 8.20 2.76 3.26
CA ASN A 38 6.96 2.04 3.08
C ASN A 38 7.08 0.70 3.81
N ASN A 39 6.06 0.33 4.57
CA ASN A 39 6.03 -0.95 5.29
C ASN A 39 5.09 -1.90 4.54
N GLN A 40 5.60 -3.06 4.13
CA GLN A 40 4.73 -4.08 3.57
C GLN A 40 3.95 -4.75 4.69
N LEU A 41 2.64 -4.80 4.52
CA LEU A 41 1.74 -5.56 5.36
C LEU A 41 1.36 -6.83 4.60
N VAL A 42 1.48 -7.96 5.27
CA VAL A 42 1.04 -9.26 4.76
C VAL A 42 0.12 -9.85 5.81
N GLY A 43 -1.07 -10.23 5.38
CA GLY A 43 -2.09 -10.85 6.20
C GLY A 43 -2.63 -12.11 5.53
N TYR A 44 -3.22 -12.98 6.34
CA TYR A 44 -3.94 -14.15 5.89
C TYR A 44 -5.39 -14.03 6.33
N GLY A 45 -6.32 -14.41 5.45
CA GLY A 45 -7.74 -14.26 5.70
C GLY A 45 -8.59 -15.28 4.97
N ILE A 46 -9.89 -15.17 5.20
CA ILE A 46 -10.92 -15.97 4.54
C ILE A 46 -11.94 -15.02 3.91
N VAL A 47 -12.29 -15.27 2.65
CA VAL A 47 -13.44 -14.63 1.97
C VAL A 47 -14.59 -15.62 1.95
N VAL A 48 -15.77 -15.19 2.38
CA VAL A 48 -17.01 -15.99 2.43
C VAL A 48 -18.07 -15.39 1.52
N GLY A 49 -19.07 -16.18 1.15
CA GLY A 49 -20.20 -15.73 0.32
C GLY A 49 -19.89 -15.69 -1.18
N LEU A 50 -18.87 -16.44 -1.61
CA LEU A 50 -18.61 -16.63 -3.03
C LEU A 50 -19.71 -17.51 -3.65
N ASP A 51 -20.03 -17.28 -4.91
CA ASP A 51 -21.15 -17.91 -5.62
C ASP A 51 -20.70 -19.23 -6.27
N GLY A 52 -20.31 -20.21 -5.45
CA GLY A 52 -19.78 -21.49 -5.93
C GLY A 52 -18.36 -21.42 -6.55
N THR A 53 -17.69 -20.27 -6.42
CA THR A 53 -16.35 -20.00 -6.97
C THR A 53 -15.22 -20.03 -5.95
N GLY A 54 -15.49 -20.46 -4.71
CA GLY A 54 -14.50 -20.65 -3.66
C GLY A 54 -13.56 -21.84 -3.90
N ASP A 55 -12.75 -22.14 -2.90
CA ASP A 55 -11.73 -23.19 -2.96
C ASP A 55 -12.37 -24.59 -3.11
N GLN A 56 -11.64 -25.50 -3.75
CA GLN A 56 -12.00 -26.91 -3.77
C GLN A 56 -11.36 -27.61 -2.57
N THR A 57 -12.20 -28.25 -1.77
CA THR A 57 -11.89 -28.95 -0.52
C THR A 57 -10.78 -30.00 -0.64
N THR A 58 -10.56 -30.59 -1.82
CA THR A 58 -9.57 -31.64 -2.05
C THR A 58 -8.14 -31.15 -2.23
N GLN A 59 -7.93 -29.85 -2.50
CA GLN A 59 -6.61 -29.31 -2.86
C GLN A 59 -6.09 -28.25 -1.86
N THR A 60 -6.88 -27.89 -0.84
CA THR A 60 -6.57 -26.78 0.07
C THR A 60 -6.84 -27.14 1.55
N PRO A 61 -6.05 -28.05 2.15
CA PRO A 61 -6.23 -28.45 3.56
C PRO A 61 -6.11 -27.27 4.54
N PHE A 62 -5.35 -26.25 4.16
CA PHE A 62 -5.14 -25.04 4.97
C PHE A 62 -6.42 -24.20 5.14
N THR A 63 -7.30 -24.14 4.13
CA THR A 63 -8.57 -23.40 4.21
C THR A 63 -9.51 -24.03 5.24
N ILE A 64 -9.57 -25.36 5.30
CA ILE A 64 -10.39 -26.10 6.28
C ILE A 64 -9.90 -25.85 7.71
N GLN A 65 -8.58 -25.90 7.92
CA GLN A 65 -8.00 -25.68 9.24
C GLN A 65 -8.25 -24.26 9.75
N THR A 66 -8.18 -23.26 8.87
CA THR A 66 -8.47 -21.88 9.23
C THR A 66 -9.94 -21.67 9.58
N ILE A 67 -10.87 -22.21 8.79
CA ILE A 67 -12.31 -22.13 9.11
C ILE A 67 -12.59 -22.80 10.45
N THR A 68 -12.00 -23.97 10.69
CA THR A 68 -12.18 -24.70 11.95
C THR A 68 -11.64 -23.89 13.13
N SER A 69 -10.47 -23.26 12.98
CA SER A 69 -9.88 -22.41 14.01
C SER A 69 -10.71 -21.14 14.25
N MET A 70 -11.23 -20.52 13.19
CA MET A 70 -12.09 -19.34 13.27
C MET A 70 -13.42 -19.64 13.97
N LEU A 71 -14.08 -20.73 13.59
CA LEU A 71 -15.31 -21.18 14.23
C LEU A 71 -15.06 -21.54 15.71
N SER A 72 -13.94 -22.21 16.01
CA SER A 72 -13.54 -22.51 17.38
C SER A 72 -13.36 -21.24 18.23
N ASN A 73 -12.72 -20.20 17.69
CA ASN A 73 -12.58 -18.90 18.34
C ASN A 73 -13.93 -18.18 18.57
N LEU A 74 -14.93 -18.48 17.73
CA LEU A 74 -16.30 -17.99 17.88
C LEU A 74 -17.16 -18.89 18.79
N GLY A 75 -16.57 -19.92 19.41
CA GLY A 75 -17.27 -20.86 20.30
C GLY A 75 -18.03 -21.96 19.56
N VAL A 76 -17.86 -22.10 18.25
CA VAL A 76 -18.52 -23.10 17.41
C VAL A 76 -17.56 -24.26 17.14
N GLN A 77 -17.85 -25.44 17.68
CA GLN A 77 -17.07 -26.65 17.46
C GLN A 77 -17.71 -27.49 16.36
N LEU A 78 -16.96 -27.77 15.30
CA LEU A 78 -17.40 -28.65 14.23
C LEU A 78 -17.30 -30.12 14.68
N PRO A 79 -18.34 -30.94 14.46
CA PRO A 79 -18.27 -32.37 14.74
C PRO A 79 -17.14 -33.03 13.92
N PRO A 80 -16.40 -33.99 14.48
CA PRO A 80 -15.35 -34.70 13.76
C PRO A 80 -15.93 -35.40 12.52
N GLY A 81 -15.26 -35.20 11.37
CA GLY A 81 -15.72 -35.70 10.07
C GLY A 81 -16.64 -34.75 9.29
N THR A 82 -16.99 -33.58 9.85
CA THR A 82 -17.67 -32.53 9.10
C THR A 82 -16.70 -31.90 8.11
N ASN A 83 -16.95 -32.06 6.82
CA ASN A 83 -16.14 -31.45 5.77
C ASN A 83 -16.87 -30.20 5.23
N PRO A 84 -16.62 -28.99 5.77
CA PRO A 84 -17.30 -27.79 5.33
C PRO A 84 -17.07 -27.59 3.82
N GLN A 85 -18.16 -27.41 3.06
CA GLN A 85 -18.05 -27.20 1.63
C GLN A 85 -17.37 -25.87 1.34
N LEU A 86 -16.18 -25.92 0.75
CA LEU A 86 -15.37 -24.74 0.44
C LEU A 86 -15.84 -24.02 -0.83
N LYS A 87 -16.88 -24.51 -1.53
CA LYS A 87 -17.34 -23.89 -2.79
C LYS A 87 -17.74 -22.42 -2.67
N ASN A 88 -18.07 -21.94 -1.48
CA ASN A 88 -18.46 -20.55 -1.24
C ASN A 88 -17.43 -19.79 -0.38
N VAL A 89 -16.26 -20.38 -0.14
CA VAL A 89 -15.24 -19.88 0.78
C VAL A 89 -13.85 -20.02 0.17
N ALA A 90 -13.02 -18.99 0.24
CA ALA A 90 -11.65 -19.05 -0.24
C ALA A 90 -10.67 -18.55 0.84
N ALA A 91 -9.54 -19.25 0.98
CA ALA A 91 -8.41 -18.72 1.73
C ALA A 91 -7.68 -17.68 0.86
N VAL A 92 -7.38 -16.52 1.46
CA VAL A 92 -6.77 -15.41 0.75
C VAL A 92 -5.54 -14.87 1.48
N MET A 93 -4.59 -14.39 0.68
CA MET A 93 -3.49 -13.56 1.13
C MET A 93 -3.87 -12.10 0.89
N VAL A 94 -3.71 -11.27 1.91
CA VAL A 94 -3.96 -9.83 1.82
C VAL A 94 -2.62 -9.14 1.91
N THR A 95 -2.25 -8.38 0.89
CA THR A 95 -1.02 -7.58 0.88
C THR A 95 -1.38 -6.11 0.77
N ALA A 96 -0.63 -5.27 1.46
CA ALA A 96 -0.81 -3.82 1.40
C ALA A 96 0.54 -3.11 1.60
N THR A 97 0.64 -1.90 1.09
CA THR A 97 1.79 -1.04 1.36
C THR A 97 1.35 0.10 2.25
N LEU A 98 1.80 0.10 3.51
CA LEU A 98 1.55 1.18 4.44
C LEU A 98 2.50 2.34 4.15
N PRO A 99 1.98 3.51 3.71
CA PRO A 99 2.83 4.66 3.42
C PRO A 99 3.48 5.18 4.71
N ALA A 100 4.63 5.84 4.54
CA ALA A 100 5.24 6.57 5.64
C ALA A 100 4.23 7.59 6.20
N TYR A 101 4.13 7.69 7.52
CA TYR A 101 3.22 8.59 8.24
C TYR A 101 1.72 8.31 8.10
N ALA A 102 1.34 7.08 7.75
CA ALA A 102 -0.06 6.65 7.82
C ALA A 102 -0.64 6.90 9.24
N ARG A 103 -1.83 7.49 9.31
CA ARG A 103 -2.51 7.79 10.59
C ARG A 103 -3.55 6.71 10.92
N PRO A 104 -3.83 6.45 12.21
CA PRO A 104 -4.95 5.60 12.59
C PRO A 104 -6.26 6.06 11.95
N GLY A 105 -6.99 5.14 11.33
CA GLY A 105 -8.24 5.43 10.61
C GLY A 105 -8.07 5.89 9.16
N GLN A 106 -6.84 6.07 8.66
CA GLN A 106 -6.61 6.34 7.24
C GLN A 106 -6.90 5.09 6.40
N PRO A 107 -7.71 5.18 5.34
CA PRO A 107 -7.90 4.06 4.42
C PRO A 107 -6.59 3.77 3.67
N ILE A 108 -6.32 2.48 3.47
CA ILE A 108 -5.21 2.00 2.65
C ILE A 108 -5.75 1.02 1.62
N ASP A 109 -5.19 1.06 0.42
CA ASP A 109 -5.51 0.09 -0.63
C ASP A 109 -4.82 -1.24 -0.31
N VAL A 110 -5.56 -2.32 -0.54
CA VAL A 110 -5.10 -3.69 -0.29
C VAL A 110 -5.33 -4.54 -1.53
N THR A 111 -4.42 -5.46 -1.77
CA THR A 111 -4.56 -6.49 -2.79
C THR A 111 -4.92 -7.80 -2.11
N VAL A 112 -6.04 -8.39 -2.53
CA VAL A 112 -6.51 -9.68 -2.02
C VAL A 112 -6.29 -10.73 -3.08
N SER A 113 -5.54 -11.76 -2.74
CA SER A 113 -5.13 -12.82 -3.65
C SER A 113 -5.60 -14.19 -3.17
N SER A 114 -6.12 -15.02 -4.07
CA SER A 114 -6.46 -16.42 -3.78
C SER A 114 -5.19 -17.16 -3.39
N MET A 115 -5.23 -17.93 -2.30
CA MET A 115 -4.16 -18.89 -1.98
C MET A 115 -4.49 -20.31 -2.43
N GLY A 116 -5.76 -20.58 -2.67
CA GLY A 116 -6.25 -21.85 -3.18
C GLY A 116 -6.61 -21.79 -4.66
N ASN A 117 -7.45 -22.72 -5.08
CA ASN A 117 -7.92 -22.85 -6.45
C ASN A 117 -9.33 -22.27 -6.66
N ALA A 118 -9.65 -21.21 -5.93
CA ALA A 118 -10.86 -20.43 -6.15
C ALA A 118 -10.96 -19.97 -7.62
N LYS A 119 -12.15 -20.08 -8.20
CA LYS A 119 -12.42 -19.67 -9.59
C LYS A 119 -12.61 -18.16 -9.72
N SER A 120 -12.98 -17.47 -8.64
CA SER A 120 -13.15 -16.02 -8.61
C SER A 120 -13.24 -15.49 -7.19
N LEU A 121 -12.59 -14.34 -6.94
CA LEU A 121 -12.66 -13.57 -5.69
C LEU A 121 -13.44 -12.24 -5.81
N ARG A 122 -14.22 -12.05 -6.89
CA ARG A 122 -14.95 -10.79 -7.19
C ARG A 122 -14.13 -9.53 -6.89
N GLY A 123 -13.17 -9.21 -7.76
CA GLY A 123 -12.32 -8.01 -7.64
C GLY A 123 -10.97 -8.24 -6.96
N GLY A 124 -10.64 -9.49 -6.59
CA GLY A 124 -9.31 -9.90 -6.16
C GLY A 124 -8.46 -10.51 -7.28
N THR A 125 -7.22 -10.86 -6.96
CA THR A 125 -6.27 -11.56 -7.83
C THR A 125 -6.34 -13.07 -7.57
N LEU A 126 -6.15 -13.88 -8.61
CA LEU A 126 -6.02 -15.33 -8.48
C LEU A 126 -4.53 -15.68 -8.64
N LEU A 127 -3.95 -16.40 -7.68
CA LEU A 127 -2.57 -16.91 -7.74
C LEU A 127 -2.55 -18.39 -8.09
#